data_AF-A0A833L856-F1
#
_entry.id   AF-A0A833L856-F1
#
_cell.length_a   1.000
_cell.length_b   1.000
_cell.length_c   1.000
_cell.angle_alpha   90.00
_cell.angle_beta   90.00
_cell.angle_gamma   90.00
#
_symmetry.space_group_name_H-M   'P 1'
#
loop_
_entity.id
_entity.type
_entity.pdbx_description
1 polymer ?
#
loop_
_entity_poly.entity_id
_entity_poly.type
_entity_poly.pdbx_seq_one_letter_code
_entity_poly.pdbx_strand_id
1 'polypeptide(L)'
;MPTYAIFPSREEQRRGDQLNFAVAFGATPAAARTVAETLLGEPGALAGWNVVDVSTAAQPAVFASGLPVGARTQSVWPNLDRGGSYLRGT
;
A
#
# COMPACT_ATOMS: atom_id res chain seq x y z
N MET A 1 16.60 -2.11 0.77
CA MET A 1 15.68 -1.22 0.02
C MET A 1 14.73 -0.60 1.05
N PRO A 2 14.56 0.72 1.09
CA PRO A 2 13.66 1.37 2.04
C PRO A 2 12.23 0.84 1.95
N THR A 3 11.54 0.90 3.09
CA THR A 3 10.14 0.52 3.25
C THR A 3 9.32 1.79 3.42
N TYR A 4 8.25 1.93 2.66
CA TYR A 4 7.39 3.11 2.70
C TYR A 4 5.98 2.73 3.10
N ALA A 5 5.42 3.51 4.03
CA ALA A 5 3.98 3.52 4.29
C ALA A 5 3.32 4.58 3.39
N ILE A 6 2.24 4.19 2.73
CA ILE A 6 1.49 5.03 1.78
C ILE A 6 0.04 5.10 2.24
N PHE A 7 -0.47 6.29 2.48
CA PHE A 7 -1.81 6.51 3.04
C PHE A 7 -2.38 7.88 2.64
N PRO A 8 -3.71 8.04 2.55
CA PRO A 8 -4.32 9.30 2.17
C PRO A 8 -4.03 10.35 3.24
N SER A 9 -3.73 11.57 2.79
CA SER A 9 -3.50 12.71 3.68
C SER A 9 -4.81 13.32 4.19
N ARG A 10 -5.93 13.04 3.52
CA ARG A 10 -7.25 13.58 3.83
C ARG A 10 -8.34 12.54 3.59
N GLU A 11 -9.50 12.71 4.22
CA GLU A 11 -10.57 11.72 4.15
C GLU A 11 -11.18 11.58 2.75
N GLU A 12 -11.27 12.68 2.01
CA GLU A 12 -11.80 12.71 0.64
C GLU A 12 -10.91 11.95 -0.38
N GLN A 13 -9.67 11.64 -0.01
CA GLN A 13 -8.75 10.85 -0.83
C GLN A 13 -8.93 9.34 -0.63
N ARG A 14 -9.74 8.91 0.34
CA ARG A 14 -9.97 7.50 0.64
C ARG A 14 -10.73 6.81 -0.49
N ARG A 15 -10.28 5.61 -0.85
CA ARG A 15 -10.91 4.71 -1.79
C ARG A 15 -12.13 4.02 -1.17
N GLY A 16 -13.15 3.77 -2.00
CA GLY A 16 -14.37 3.06 -1.62
C GLY A 16 -14.16 1.56 -1.35
N ASP A 17 -13.14 0.94 -1.93
CA ASP A 17 -12.74 -0.45 -1.71
C ASP A 17 -12.00 -0.69 -0.38
N GLN A 18 -11.89 0.37 0.44
CA GLN A 18 -11.22 0.40 1.73
C GLN A 18 -9.69 0.18 1.67
N LEU A 19 -9.06 0.02 0.50
CA LEU A 19 -7.61 -0.17 0.35
C LEU A 19 -6.85 1.17 0.55
N ASN A 20 -6.97 1.71 1.76
CA ASN A 20 -6.55 3.05 2.18
C ASN A 20 -5.18 3.10 2.86
N PHE A 21 -4.45 2.00 2.85
CA PHE A 21 -3.12 1.91 3.43
C PHE A 21 -2.31 0.86 2.65
N ALA A 22 -1.08 1.20 2.29
CA ALA A 22 -0.16 0.27 1.66
C ALA A 22 1.22 0.36 2.31
N VAL A 23 1.88 -0.79 2.37
CA VAL A 23 3.32 -0.88 2.65
C VAL A 23 3.99 -1.37 1.38
N ALA A 24 4.95 -0.61 0.88
CA ALA A 24 5.66 -0.94 -0.35
C ALA A 24 7.17 -0.66 -0.20
N PHE A 25 7.97 -1.36 -0.99
CA PHE A 25 9.41 -1.22 -0.99
C PHE A 25 9.85 -0.52 -2.28
N GLY A 26 10.84 0.37 -2.19
CA GLY A 26 11.38 1.05 -3.36
C GLY A 26 12.67 1.78 -3.05
N ALA A 27 13.45 2.10 -4.09
CA ALA A 27 14.64 2.94 -3.93
C ALA A 27 14.29 4.42 -3.63
N THR A 28 13.08 4.84 -3.97
CA THR A 28 12.55 6.19 -3.74
C THR A 28 11.08 6.12 -3.33
N PRO A 29 10.52 7.18 -2.72
CA PRO A 29 9.09 7.27 -2.44
C PRO A 29 8.22 7.07 -3.69
N ALA A 30 8.66 7.63 -4.83
CA ALA A 30 7.94 7.50 -6.10
C ALA A 30 7.93 6.04 -6.60
N ALA A 31 9.06 5.34 -6.52
CA ALA A 31 9.15 3.94 -6.92
C ALA A 31 8.26 3.04 -6.05
N ALA A 32 8.25 3.26 -4.73
CA ALA A 32 7.37 2.52 -3.82
C ALA A 32 5.88 2.77 -4.11
N ARG A 33 5.51 4.01 -4.44
CA ARG A 33 4.14 4.33 -4.89
C ARG A 33 3.78 3.56 -6.16
N THR A 34 4.67 3.53 -7.16
CA THR A 34 4.43 2.77 -8.40
C THR A 34 4.23 1.28 -8.14
N VAL A 35 4.98 0.68 -7.21
CA VAL A 35 4.77 -0.72 -6.81
C VAL A 35 3.38 -0.92 -6.21
N ALA A 36 2.96 -0.06 -5.28
CA ALA A 36 1.62 -0.12 -4.69
C ALA A 36 0.50 0.08 -5.73
N GLU A 37 0.65 1.05 -6.63
CA GLU A 37 -0.31 1.29 -7.73
C GLU A 37 -0.36 0.13 -8.72
N THR A 38 0.75 -0.58 -8.92
CA THR A 38 0.79 -1.79 -9.74
C THR A 38 0.01 -2.93 -9.09
N LEU A 39 0.12 -3.10 -7.77
CA LEU A 39 -0.65 -4.07 -6.99
C LEU A 39 -2.15 -3.79 -7.05
N LEU A 40 -2.54 -2.52 -6.95
CA LEU A 40 -3.92 -2.06 -7.17
C LEU A 40 -4.34 -2.22 -8.64
N GLY A 41 -3.40 -2.05 -9.56
CA GLY A 41 -3.58 -1.95 -11.01
C GLY A 41 -4.40 -0.75 -11.46
N GLU A 42 -4.26 0.34 -10.73
CA GLU A 42 -4.79 1.64 -11.09
C GLU A 42 -3.65 2.67 -11.02
N PRO A 43 -2.95 2.92 -12.15
CA PRO A 43 -1.86 3.89 -12.19
C PRO A 43 -2.32 5.28 -11.75
N GLY A 44 -1.55 5.94 -10.88
CA GLY A 44 -1.88 7.28 -10.36
C GLY A 44 -2.98 7.31 -9.29
N ALA A 45 -3.55 6.16 -8.90
CA ALA A 45 -4.60 6.12 -7.88
C ALA A 45 -4.15 6.63 -6.50
N LEU A 46 -2.84 6.66 -6.24
CA LEU A 46 -2.27 7.11 -4.97
C LEU A 46 -1.62 8.50 -5.10
N ALA A 47 -1.94 9.25 -6.16
CA ALA A 47 -1.48 10.62 -6.32
C ALA A 47 -1.95 11.50 -5.16
N GLY A 48 -1.03 12.29 -4.60
CA GLY A 48 -1.31 13.17 -3.46
C GLY A 48 -1.45 12.47 -2.10
N TRP A 49 -1.25 11.15 -2.03
CA TRP A 49 -1.14 10.42 -0.76
C TRP A 49 0.24 10.65 -0.13
N ASN A 50 0.28 10.58 1.20
CA ASN A 50 1.51 10.61 1.97
C ASN A 50 2.34 9.37 1.63
N VAL A 51 3.66 9.55 1.56
CA VAL A 51 4.63 8.46 1.39
C VAL A 51 5.75 8.69 2.39
N VAL A 52 5.76 7.88 3.44
CA VAL A 52 6.66 8.04 4.59
C VAL A 52 7.63 6.88 4.61
N ASP A 53 8.93 7.17 4.66
CA ASP A 53 9.95 6.15 4.88
C ASP A 53 9.85 5.64 6.32
N VAL A 54 9.47 4.37 6.48
CA VAL A 54 9.35 3.71 7.79
C VAL A 54 10.55 2.83 8.11
N SER A 55 11.54 2.75 7.21
CA SER A 55 12.80 2.06 7.50
C SER A 55 13.73 2.86 8.41
N THR A 56 13.50 4.17 8.51
CA THR A 56 14.28 5.09 9.35
C THR A 56 13.42 5.93 10.30
N ALA A 57 12.09 5.86 10.19
CA ALA A 57 11.19 6.61 11.06
C ALA A 57 11.23 6.10 12.51
N ALA A 58 11.16 7.03 13.47
CA ALA A 58 10.99 6.74 14.90
C ALA A 58 9.58 6.21 15.26
N GLN A 59 8.75 5.84 14.27
CA GLN A 59 7.40 5.34 14.50
C GLN A 59 7.46 3.84 14.87
N PRO A 60 7.06 3.45 16.08
CA PRO A 60 7.28 2.08 16.55
C PRO A 60 6.30 1.05 15.97
N ALA A 61 5.09 1.47 15.58
CA ALA A 61 4.07 0.59 14.99
C ALA A 61 2.93 1.40 14.37
N VAL A 62 2.18 0.76 13.45
CA VAL A 62 0.92 1.28 12.88
C VAL A 62 -0.13 0.17 12.95
N PHE A 63 -1.34 0.50 13.39
CA PHE A 63 -2.49 -0.39 13.28
C PHE A 63 -3.24 -0.10 11.98
N ALA A 64 -3.38 -1.12 11.14
CA ALA A 64 -4.29 -1.09 10.01
C ALA A 64 -5.65 -1.68 10.43
N SER A 65 -6.74 -1.05 10.01
CA SER A 65 -8.07 -1.62 10.17
C SER A 65 -8.33 -2.69 9.10
N GLY A 66 -8.86 -3.84 9.51
CA GLY A 66 -9.08 -5.01 8.66
C GLY A 66 -7.82 -5.84 8.40
N LEU A 67 -7.98 -6.97 7.71
CA LEU A 67 -6.87 -7.86 7.38
C LEU A 67 -5.97 -7.23 6.32
N PRO A 68 -4.63 -7.35 6.44
CA PRO A 68 -3.71 -6.98 5.38
C PRO A 68 -3.89 -7.89 4.16
N VAL A 69 -3.52 -7.37 2.98
CA VAL A 69 -3.63 -8.07 1.70
C VAL A 69 -2.32 -7.91 0.91
N GLY A 70 -1.97 -8.90 0.09
CA GLY A 70 -0.70 -8.96 -0.64
C GLY A 70 -0.85 -9.36 -2.12
N ALA A 71 0.28 -9.40 -2.82
CA ALA A 71 0.37 -9.83 -4.22
C ALA A 71 0.19 -11.35 -4.39
N ARG A 72 0.05 -11.85 -5.62
CA ARG A 72 -0.26 -13.28 -5.86
C ARG A 72 0.86 -14.24 -5.49
N THR A 73 2.12 -13.80 -5.55
CA THR A 73 3.28 -14.72 -5.43
C THR A 73 3.98 -14.68 -4.08
N GLN A 74 3.42 -13.97 -3.12
CA GLN A 74 3.92 -13.91 -1.74
C GLN A 74 3.18 -14.90 -0.82
N SER A 75 3.77 -15.21 0.34
CA SER A 75 3.25 -16.20 1.31
C SER A 75 2.97 -15.66 2.72
N VAL A 76 3.05 -14.35 2.91
CA VAL A 76 2.96 -13.67 4.22
C VAL A 76 1.55 -13.14 4.50
N TRP A 77 0.87 -12.62 3.49
CA TRP A 77 -0.45 -11.99 3.59
C TRP A 77 -1.45 -12.71 2.67
N PRO A 78 -2.75 -12.68 3.00
CA PRO A 78 -3.81 -13.12 2.09
C PRO A 78 -3.66 -12.48 0.70
N ASN A 79 -3.93 -13.25 -0.35
CA ASN A 79 -3.81 -12.82 -1.75
C ASN A 79 -5.14 -12.35 -2.37
N LEU A 80 -6.19 -12.22 -1.55
CA LEU A 80 -7.48 -11.67 -1.91
C LEU A 80 -7.63 -10.27 -1.31
N ASP A 81 -8.22 -9.35 -2.07
CA ASP A 81 -8.68 -8.07 -1.56
C ASP A 81 -9.88 -8.23 -0.61
N ARG A 82 -10.33 -7.12 -0.01
CA ARG A 82 -11.49 -7.15 0.90
C ARG A 82 -12.82 -7.48 0.20
N GLY A 83 -12.86 -7.42 -1.13
CA GLY A 83 -14.00 -7.82 -1.95
C GLY A 83 -13.94 -9.28 -2.42
N GLY A 84 -12.89 -10.03 -2.07
CA GLY A 84 -12.70 -11.43 -2.46
C GLY A 84 -12.06 -11.63 -3.84
N SER A 85 -11.52 -10.59 -4.46
CA SER A 85 -10.82 -10.67 -5.75
C SER A 85 -9.31 -10.77 -5.59
N TYR A 86 -8.62 -11.43 -6.53
CA TYR A 86 -7.15 -11.50 -6.52
C TYR A 86 -6.52 -10.16 -6.90
N LEU A 87 -5.57 -9.69 -6.09
CA LEU A 87 -4.75 -8.51 -6.41
C LEU A 87 -3.77 -8.79 -7.57
N ARG A 88 -3.23 -7.73 -8.18
CA ARG A 88 -2.30 -7.82 -9.32
C ARG A 88 -0.85 -7.91 -8.84
N GLY A 89 0.09 -8.12 -9.76
CA GLY A 89 1.52 -8.17 -9.44
C GLY A 89 2.00 -9.50 -8.83
N THR A 90 3.32 -9.61 -8.74
CA THR A 90 4.05 -10.76 -8.19
C THR A 90 4.49 -10.45 -6.77
#